data_AF-A0A7G5YVW5-F1
#
_entry.id   AF-A0A7G5YVW5-F1
#
_cell.length_a   1.000
_cell.length_b   1.000
_cell.length_c   1.000
_cell.angle_alpha   90.00
_cell.angle_beta   90.00
_cell.angle_gamma   90.00
#
_symmetry.space_group_name_H-M   'P 1'
#
loop_
_entity.id
_entity.type
_entity.pdbx_description
1 polymer ?
#
loop_
_entity_poly.entity_id
_entity_poly.type
_entity_poly.pdbx_seq_one_letter_code
_entity_poly.pdbx_strand_id
1 'polypeptide(L)' 'MIEPAHDRLSISTQCRLLTISRSSCYYAPVPETEDTLALVRVIDAAFLDMPW' A
#
# COMPACT_ATOMS: atom_id res chain seq x y z
N MET A 1 -10.32 6.00 1.74
CA MET A 1 -10.27 5.50 0.36
C MET A 1 -10.32 6.70 -0.58
N ILE A 2 -9.58 6.71 -1.70
CA ILE A 2 -9.64 7.78 -2.71
C ILE A 2 -10.59 7.33 -3.84
N GLU A 3 -11.51 8.21 -4.24
CA GLU A 3 -12.48 7.98 -5.31
C GLU A 3 -12.26 8.97 -6.45
N PRO A 4 -11.61 8.57 -7.55
CA PRO A 4 -11.30 9.45 -8.68
C PRO A 4 -12.55 10.09 -9.33
N ALA A 5 -13.68 9.39 -9.29
CA ALA A 5 -14.96 9.81 -9.87
C ALA A 5 -15.87 10.54 -8.87
N HIS A 6 -15.34 11.03 -7.74
CA HIS A 6 -16.16 11.70 -6.75
C HIS A 6 -16.67 13.06 -7.28
N ASP A 7 -17.99 13.21 -7.37
CA ASP A 7 -18.67 14.36 -7.97
C ASP A 7 -18.36 15.74 -7.34
N ARG A 8 -17.92 15.78 -6.08
CA ARG A 8 -17.79 17.03 -5.30
C ARG A 8 -16.37 17.32 -4.84
N LEU A 9 -15.50 16.30 -4.78
CA LEU A 9 -14.17 16.43 -4.20
C LEU A 9 -13.12 15.98 -5.21
N SER A 10 -12.21 16.89 -5.57
CA SER A 10 -11.06 16.54 -6.38
C SER A 10 -10.16 15.52 -5.67
N ILE A 11 -9.44 14.69 -6.44
CA ILE A 11 -8.40 13.79 -5.92
C ILE A 11 -7.43 14.54 -4.99
N SER A 12 -7.07 15.77 -5.33
CA SER A 12 -6.15 16.59 -4.52
C SER A 12 -6.73 16.96 -3.15
N THR A 13 -8.03 17.21 -3.07
CA THR A 13 -8.75 17.50 -1.83
C THR A 13 -8.86 16.24 -0.98
N GLN A 14 -9.20 15.11 -1.61
CA GLN A 14 -9.29 13.82 -0.94
C GLN A 14 -7.93 13.39 -0.36
N CYS A 15 -6.83 13.52 -1.12
CA CYS A 15 -5.48 13.24 -0.61
C CYS A 15 -5.12 14.12 0.59
N ARG A 16 -5.50 15.41 0.57
CA ARG A 16 -5.26 16.33 1.69
C ARG A 16 -6.04 15.92 2.94
N LEU A 17 -7.32 15.55 2.79
CA LEU A 17 -8.16 15.09 3.89
C LEU A 17 -7.63 13.80 4.54
N LEU A 18 -7.11 12.88 3.72
CA LEU A 18 -6.52 11.63 4.19
C LEU A 18 -5.06 11.76 4.64
N THR A 19 -4.44 12.95 4.54
CA THR A 19 -3.03 13.18 4.88
C THR A 19 -2.08 12.23 4.13
N ILE A 20 -2.39 11.95 2.86
CA ILE A 20 -1.53 11.14 1.98
C ILE A 20 -0.98 11.98 0.83
N SER A 21 0.17 11.58 0.30
CA SER A 21 0.72 12.22 -0.89
C SER A 21 -0.17 11.92 -2.10
N ARG A 22 -0.29 12.90 -3.01
CA ARG A 22 -1.03 12.70 -4.27
C ARG A 22 -0.37 11.65 -5.17
N SER A 23 0.97 11.54 -5.12
CA SER A 23 1.72 10.54 -5.88
C SER A 23 1.32 9.12 -5.50
N SER A 24 1.01 8.87 -4.22
CA SER A 24 0.50 7.58 -3.77
C SER A 24 -0.82 7.17 -4.43
N CYS A 25 -1.63 8.12 -4.91
CA CYS A 25 -2.86 7.82 -5.62
C CYS A 25 -2.62 7.32 -7.05
N TYR A 26 -1.49 7.67 -7.67
CA TYR A 26 -1.16 7.27 -9.04
C TYR A 26 -0.23 6.06 -9.10
N TYR A 27 0.32 5.65 -7.96
CA TYR A 27 1.14 4.48 -7.87
C TYR A 27 0.29 3.22 -8.07
N ALA A 28 0.57 2.48 -9.14
CA ALA A 28 0.06 1.12 -9.31
C ALA A 28 1.04 0.17 -8.60
N PRO A 29 0.56 -0.73 -7.71
CA PRO A 29 1.42 -1.71 -7.08
C PRO A 29 2.05 -2.60 -8.15
N VAL A 30 3.38 -2.72 -8.07
CA VAL A 30 4.14 -3.64 -8.92
C VAL A 30 4.12 -5.01 -8.25
N PRO A 31 3.82 -6.10 -8.98
CA PRO A 31 3.91 -7.43 -8.40
C PRO A 31 5.36 -7.74 -8.03
N GLU A 32 5.56 -8.27 -6.83
CA GLU A 32 6.87 -8.74 -6.36
C GLU A 32 7.25 -10.04 -7.08
N THR A 33 8.56 -10.34 -7.14
CA THR A 33 9.03 -11.61 -7.69
C THR A 33 8.72 -12.77 -6.74
N GLU A 34 8.59 -13.97 -7.29
CA GLU A 34 8.38 -15.19 -6.49
C GLU A 34 9.48 -15.41 -5.45
N ASP A 35 10.74 -15.10 -5.79
CA ASP A 35 11.87 -15.20 -4.86
C ASP A 35 11.73 -14.24 -3.67
N THR A 36 11.32 -12.99 -3.92
CA THR A 36 11.06 -12.01 -2.85
C THR A 36 9.89 -12.44 -1.99
N LEU A 37 8.81 -12.93 -2.59
CA LEU A 37 7.65 -13.43 -1.86
C LEU A 37 7.99 -14.66 -1.00
N ALA A 38 8.81 -15.57 -1.51
CA ALA A 38 9.30 -16.72 -0.77
C ALA A 38 10.14 -16.28 0.44
N LEU A 39 11.03 -15.30 0.26
CA LEU A 39 11.84 -14.74 1.34
C LEU A 39 10.98 -14.11 2.44
N VAL A 40 10.02 -13.26 2.08
CA VAL A 40 9.14 -12.60 3.07
C VAL A 40 8.33 -13.63 3.87
N ARG A 41 7.84 -14.70 3.24
CA ARG A 41 7.13 -15.79 3.94
C ARG A 41 8.00 -16.49 4.99
N VAL A 42 9.28 -16.73 4.68
CA VAL A 42 10.23 -17.33 5.63
C VAL A 42 10.49 -16.38 6.81
N ILE A 43 10.63 -15.08 6.53
CA ILE A 43 10.81 -14.06 7.56
C ILE A 43 9.60 -14.04 8.50
N ASP A 44 8.38 -13.94 7.95
CA ASP A 44 7.15 -13.92 8.75
C ASP A 44 7.01 -15.18 9.62
N ALA A 45 7.31 -16.36 9.07
CA ALA A 45 7.28 -17.61 9.83
C ALA A 45 8.28 -17.59 11.00
N ALA A 46 9.52 -17.13 10.75
CA ALA A 46 10.54 -17.05 11.79
C ALA A 46 10.16 -16.08 12.92
N PHE A 47 9.51 -14.95 12.60
CA PHE A 47 9.03 -14.00 13.60
C PHE A 47 7.85 -14.56 14.43
N LEU A 48 6.97 -15.34 13.82
CA LEU A 48 5.86 -15.98 14.54
C LEU A 48 6.32 -17.14 15.42
N ASP A 49 7.29 -17.93 14.96
CA ASP A 49 7.81 -19.09 15.68
C ASP A 49 8.75 -18.69 16.85
N MET A 50 9.28 -17.47 16.83
CA MET A 50 10.23 -16.99 17.83
C MET A 50 9.72 -15.71 18.53
N PRO A 51 8.76 -15.82 19.47
CA PRO A 51 8.22 -14.69 20.22
C PRO A 51 9.14 -14.36 21.39
N TRP A 52 10.26 -13.70 21.13
CA TRP A 52 11.10 -13.07 22.15
C TRP A 52 10.84 -11.56 22.21
#